data_AF-A0A0G1BQ03-F1
#
_entry.id   AF-A0A0G1BQ03-F1
#
_cell.length_a   1.000
_cell.length_b   1.000
_cell.length_c   1.000
_cell.angle_alpha   90.00
_cell.angle_beta   90.00
_cell.angle_gamma   90.00
#
_symmetry.space_group_name_H-M   'P 1'
#
loop_
_entity.id
_entity.type
_entity.pdbx_description
1 polymer ?
#
loop_
_entity_poly.entity_id
_entity_poly.type
_entity_poly.pdbx_seq_one_letter_code
_entity_poly.pdbx_strand_id
1 'polypeptide(L)'
;MRNSGRLIVLIVASMFLLGAAAPQYVQAPSLNKVVNTPIGNVSGGTINVPLITWGGDIATVFANGNSRTTVKGSIFNQKGLSVKLFREDDFKKQVEMYLRGDT
;
A
#
# COMPACT_ATOMS: atom_id res chain seq x y z
N MET A 1 23.15 5.26 -56.05
CA MET A 1 23.47 5.93 -54.77
C MET A 1 22.26 6.57 -54.06
N ARG A 2 20.99 6.27 -54.42
CA ARG A 2 19.79 6.93 -53.86
C ARG A 2 19.12 6.21 -52.67
N ASN A 3 19.52 4.95 -52.40
CA ASN A 3 18.89 4.11 -51.38
C ASN A 3 19.62 4.11 -50.02
N SER A 4 20.89 4.53 -50.00
CA SER A 4 21.73 4.52 -48.79
C SER A 4 21.26 5.53 -47.73
N GLY A 5 20.76 6.70 -48.16
CA GLY A 5 20.24 7.73 -47.25
C GLY A 5 18.96 7.32 -46.52
N ARG A 6 18.06 6.58 -47.19
CA ARG A 6 16.81 6.07 -46.58
C ARG A 6 17.09 4.99 -45.53
N LEU A 7 18.09 4.14 -45.78
CA LEU A 7 18.50 3.09 -44.84
C LEU A 7 19.11 3.68 -43.56
N ILE A 8 19.94 4.73 -43.69
CA ILE A 8 20.53 5.43 -42.55
C ILE A 8 19.44 6.11 -41.70
N VAL A 9 18.47 6.76 -42.32
CA VAL A 9 17.35 7.40 -41.61
C VAL A 9 16.51 6.35 -40.84
N LEU A 10 16.26 5.19 -41.44
CA LEU A 10 15.54 4.09 -40.78
C LEU A 10 16.34 3.50 -39.61
N ILE A 11 17.65 3.32 -39.75
CA ILE A 11 18.51 2.83 -38.66
C ILE A 11 18.53 3.82 -37.49
N VAL A 12 18.71 5.12 -37.77
CA VAL A 12 18.71 6.16 -36.73
C VAL A 12 17.34 6.24 -36.04
N ALA A 13 16.23 6.22 -36.79
CA ALA A 13 14.88 6.21 -36.22
C ALA A 13 14.62 4.96 -35.34
N SER A 14 15.16 3.81 -35.72
CA SER A 14 15.04 2.56 -34.96
C SER A 14 15.83 2.61 -33.64
N MET A 15 17.00 3.27 -33.62
CA MET A 15 17.80 3.45 -32.40
C MET A 15 17.14 4.41 -31.39
N PHE A 16 16.38 5.41 -31.85
CA PHE A 16 15.61 6.30 -30.96
C PHE A 16 14.43 5.60 -30.27
N LEU A 17 13.83 4.57 -30.89
CA LEU A 17 12.70 3.83 -30.31
C LEU A 17 13.12 2.84 -29.21
N LEU A 18 14.37 2.38 -29.19
CA LEU A 18 14.89 1.44 -28.20
C LEU A 18 15.21 2.09 -26.83
N GLY A 19 15.42 3.41 -26.78
CA GLY A 19 15.79 4.13 -25.55
C GLY A 19 14.62 4.48 -24.62
N ALA A 20 13.37 4.35 -25.07
CA ALA A 20 12.18 4.78 -24.33
C ALA A 20 11.55 3.69 -23.44
N ALA A 21 12.10 2.47 -23.42
CA ALA A 21 11.52 1.32 -22.72
C ALA A 21 12.19 1.01 -21.36
N ALA A 22 12.93 1.95 -20.78
CA ALA A 22 13.53 1.76 -19.46
C ALA A 22 12.46 1.86 -18.37
N PRO A 23 12.43 0.95 -17.38
CA PRO A 23 11.52 1.06 -16.26
C PRO A 23 11.82 2.33 -15.46
N GLN A 24 10.79 3.14 -15.20
CA GLN A 24 10.90 4.23 -14.23
C GLN A 24 10.77 3.64 -12.84
N TYR A 25 11.86 3.71 -12.07
CA TYR A 25 11.85 3.30 -10.68
C TYR A 25 11.26 4.42 -9.82
N VAL A 26 10.36 4.04 -8.91
CA VAL A 26 9.89 4.94 -7.87
C VAL A 26 10.99 5.07 -6.83
N GLN A 27 11.34 6.30 -6.46
CA GLN A 27 12.19 6.52 -5.30
C GLN A 27 11.40 6.17 -4.03
N ALA A 28 11.86 5.15 -3.31
CA ALA A 28 11.34 4.76 -2.00
C ALA A 28 12.30 5.28 -0.92
N PRO A 29 12.10 6.51 -0.39
CA PRO A 29 12.92 7.00 0.71
C PRO A 29 12.74 6.10 1.94
N SER A 30 13.79 6.01 2.77
CA SER A 30 13.73 5.28 4.04
C SER A 30 12.66 5.88 4.97
N LEU A 31 12.00 5.03 5.76
CA LEU A 31 10.89 5.45 6.63
C LEU A 31 11.28 6.57 7.60
N ASN A 32 12.50 6.56 8.13
CA ASN A 32 13.01 7.60 9.03
C ASN A 32 13.12 9.01 8.39
N LYS A 33 13.10 9.11 7.05
CA LYS A 33 13.07 10.41 6.35
C LYS A 33 11.65 10.93 6.15
N VAL A 34 10.66 10.03 6.19
CA VAL A 34 9.28 10.38 5.82
C VAL A 34 8.32 10.28 7.00
N VAL A 35 8.62 9.53 8.05
CA VAL A 35 7.86 9.40 9.30
C VAL A 35 8.56 10.21 10.39
N ASN A 36 7.92 11.27 10.87
CA ASN A 36 8.43 12.13 11.94
C ASN A 36 7.49 12.17 13.16
N THR A 37 6.51 11.27 13.18
CA THR A 37 5.45 11.24 14.17
C THR A 37 5.99 10.80 15.53
N PRO A 38 5.75 11.57 16.61
CA PRO A 38 6.18 11.18 17.95
C PRO A 38 5.37 9.99 18.46
N ILE A 39 5.94 9.27 19.42
CA ILE A 39 5.26 8.17 20.12
C ILE A 39 4.18 8.77 21.03
N GLY A 40 2.94 8.28 20.89
CA GLY A 40 1.78 8.66 21.68
C GLY A 40 1.31 7.56 22.63
N ASN A 41 0.26 7.87 23.39
CA ASN A 41 -0.42 6.88 24.22
C ASN A 41 -1.35 6.02 23.36
N VAL A 42 -1.43 4.73 23.65
CA VAL A 42 -2.34 3.81 22.96
C VAL A 42 -3.79 4.09 23.33
N SER A 43 -4.64 4.24 22.32
CA SER A 43 -6.08 4.42 22.50
C SER A 43 -6.75 3.13 22.99
N GLY A 44 -7.70 3.27 23.92
CA GLY A 44 -8.48 2.14 24.46
C GLY A 44 -9.80 1.92 23.73
N GLY A 45 -10.40 0.75 23.92
CA GLY A 45 -11.73 0.41 23.37
C GLY A 45 -11.66 -0.34 22.05
N THR A 46 -12.43 0.11 21.04
CA THR A 46 -12.42 -0.51 19.71
C THR A 46 -11.16 -0.14 18.96
N ILE A 47 -10.39 -1.14 18.57
CA ILE A 47 -9.11 -0.97 17.87
C ILE A 47 -9.38 -0.71 16.39
N ASN A 48 -8.79 0.34 15.82
CA ASN A 48 -8.82 0.55 14.37
C ASN A 48 -7.73 -0.32 13.73
N VAL A 49 -8.07 -1.11 12.73
CA VAL A 49 -7.11 -1.99 12.04
C VAL A 49 -7.09 -1.63 10.56
N PRO A 50 -5.97 -1.07 10.04
CA PRO A 50 -5.84 -0.76 8.63
C PRO A 50 -5.66 -2.03 7.81
N LEU A 51 -6.25 -2.05 6.62
CA LEU A 51 -6.11 -3.06 5.59
C LEU A 51 -5.58 -2.40 4.32
N ILE A 52 -4.83 -3.15 3.50
CA ILE A 52 -4.43 -2.73 2.15
C ILE A 52 -5.26 -3.47 1.11
N THR A 53 -5.36 -2.94 -0.11
CA THR A 53 -6.20 -3.46 -1.21
C THR A 53 -5.88 -4.88 -1.72
N TRP A 54 -4.93 -5.58 -1.11
CA TRP A 54 -4.57 -6.94 -1.51
C TRP A 54 -5.46 -8.02 -0.87
N GLY A 55 -5.45 -9.23 -1.45
CA GLY A 55 -6.27 -10.34 -0.97
C GLY A 55 -5.84 -10.97 0.37
N GLY A 56 -4.72 -10.52 0.95
CA GLY A 56 -4.17 -11.11 2.19
C GLY A 56 -5.11 -11.00 3.39
N ASP A 57 -6.03 -10.04 3.38
CA ASP A 57 -6.90 -9.71 4.51
C ASP A 57 -8.29 -10.38 4.48
N ILE A 58 -8.53 -11.31 3.54
CA ILE A 58 -9.83 -12.00 3.45
C ILE A 58 -10.15 -12.76 4.75
N ALA A 59 -9.16 -13.44 5.34
CA ALA A 59 -9.34 -14.14 6.61
C ALA A 59 -9.67 -13.16 7.76
N THR A 60 -9.05 -11.99 7.78
CA THR A 60 -9.30 -10.90 8.75
C THR A 60 -10.73 -10.39 8.63
N VAL A 61 -11.19 -10.11 7.41
CA VAL A 61 -12.57 -9.65 7.14
C VAL A 61 -13.58 -10.73 7.55
N PHE A 62 -13.33 -11.98 7.19
CA PHE A 62 -14.18 -13.11 7.58
C PHE A 62 -14.27 -13.26 9.10
N ALA A 63 -13.13 -13.22 9.80
CA ALA A 63 -13.07 -13.36 11.25
C ALA A 63 -13.80 -12.22 11.98
N ASN A 64 -13.85 -11.01 11.39
CA ASN A 64 -14.60 -9.88 11.91
C ASN A 64 -16.12 -9.98 11.69
N GLY A 65 -16.59 -11.00 10.96
CA GLY A 65 -18.00 -11.23 10.64
C GLY A 65 -18.40 -10.67 9.27
N ASN A 66 -17.47 -10.65 8.29
CA ASN A 66 -17.68 -10.05 6.97
C ASN A 66 -18.15 -8.58 7.04
N SER A 67 -17.67 -7.85 8.04
CA SER A 67 -18.12 -6.49 8.35
C SER A 67 -16.93 -5.60 8.69
N ARG A 68 -17.15 -4.29 8.52
CA ARG A 68 -16.18 -3.26 8.93
C ARG A 68 -15.98 -3.24 10.44
N THR A 69 -17.06 -3.37 11.20
CA THR A 69 -17.03 -3.37 12.68
C THR A 69 -17.35 -4.78 13.17
N THR A 70 -16.66 -5.23 14.23
CA THR A 70 -16.87 -6.56 14.81
C THR A 70 -18.34 -6.84 15.09
N VAL A 71 -18.83 -7.93 14.50
CA VAL A 71 -20.22 -8.39 14.65
C VAL A 71 -20.33 -9.38 15.81
N LYS A 72 -21.42 -9.31 16.58
CA LYS A 72 -21.72 -10.30 17.62
C LYS A 72 -21.75 -11.72 17.04
N GLY A 73 -21.08 -12.65 17.70
CA GLY A 73 -20.96 -14.04 17.26
C GLY A 73 -19.87 -14.30 16.21
N SER A 74 -19.16 -13.27 15.70
CA SER A 74 -17.99 -13.47 14.84
C SER A 74 -16.82 -14.10 15.60
N ILE A 75 -15.79 -14.57 14.88
CA ILE A 75 -14.58 -15.15 15.49
C ILE A 75 -13.91 -14.10 16.39
N PHE A 76 -13.79 -12.85 15.93
CA PHE A 76 -13.23 -11.76 16.74
C PHE A 76 -14.06 -11.50 17.99
N ASN A 77 -15.39 -11.46 17.88
CA ASN A 77 -16.24 -11.27 19.05
C ASN A 77 -16.11 -12.43 20.06
N GLN A 78 -16.05 -13.67 19.59
CA GLN A 78 -15.85 -14.85 20.43
C GLN A 78 -14.49 -14.86 21.14
N LYS A 79 -13.49 -14.18 20.58
CA LYS A 79 -12.18 -13.98 21.19
C LYS A 79 -12.08 -12.71 22.05
N GLY A 80 -13.19 -11.99 22.25
CA GLY A 80 -13.22 -10.76 23.05
C GLY A 80 -12.62 -9.54 22.35
N LEU A 81 -12.40 -9.61 21.04
CA LEU A 81 -11.90 -8.48 20.25
C LEU A 81 -13.04 -7.55 19.84
N SER A 82 -12.76 -6.25 19.82
CA SER A 82 -13.60 -5.21 19.23
C SER A 82 -12.76 -4.39 18.26
N VAL A 83 -13.00 -4.58 16.96
CA VAL A 83 -12.18 -4.05 15.87
C VAL A 83 -13.04 -3.30 14.85
N LYS A 84 -12.47 -2.21 14.33
CA LYS A 84 -12.95 -1.49 13.17
C LYS A 84 -11.92 -1.56 12.04
N LEU A 85 -12.23 -2.34 11.03
CA LEU A 85 -11.44 -2.44 9.80
C LEU A 85 -11.60 -1.16 8.97
N PHE A 86 -10.53 -0.71 8.33
CA PHE A 86 -10.60 0.35 7.34
C PHE A 86 -9.47 0.19 6.34
N ARG A 87 -9.63 0.79 5.17
CA ARG A 87 -8.61 0.71 4.12
C ARG A 87 -7.66 1.90 4.23
N GLU A 88 -6.36 1.62 4.24
CA GLU A 88 -5.29 2.61 4.16
C GLU A 88 -4.15 1.99 3.36
N ASP A 89 -4.02 2.36 2.08
CA ASP A 89 -3.02 1.80 1.18
C ASP A 89 -1.64 2.47 1.33
N ASP A 90 -1.53 3.56 2.11
CA ASP A 90 -0.28 4.23 2.40
C ASP A 90 0.38 3.67 3.69
N PHE A 91 1.41 2.86 3.50
CA PHE A 91 2.16 2.26 4.61
C PHE A 91 2.78 3.31 5.55
N LYS A 92 3.18 4.49 5.05
CA LYS A 92 3.70 5.56 5.90
C LYS A 92 2.64 5.98 6.92
N LYS A 93 1.40 6.18 6.48
CA LYS A 93 0.30 6.56 7.37
C LYS A 93 -0.01 5.47 8.38
N GLN A 94 0.05 4.20 7.99
CA GLN A 94 -0.12 3.09 8.93
C GLN A 94 0.92 3.14 10.06
N VAL A 95 2.19 3.40 9.75
CA VAL A 95 3.25 3.57 10.75
C VAL A 95 2.98 4.80 11.62
N GLU A 96 2.54 5.92 11.04
CA GLU A 96 2.20 7.13 11.80
C GLU A 96 1.00 6.92 12.75
N MET A 97 0.00 6.14 12.36
CA MET A 97 -1.13 5.77 13.21
C MET A 97 -0.70 4.86 14.36
N TYR A 98 0.13 3.86 14.08
CA TYR A 98 0.72 2.99 15.11
C TYR A 98 1.52 3.80 16.14
N LEU A 99 2.40 4.71 15.69
CA LEU A 99 3.18 5.55 16.59
C LEU A 99 2.32 6.47 17.45
N ARG A 100 1.20 6.98 16.92
CA ARG A 100 0.25 7.80 17.71
C ARG A 100 -0.63 6.99 18.66
N GLY A 101 -0.66 5.66 18.52
CA GLY A 101 -1.53 4.79 19.30
C GLY A 101 -2.98 4.72 18.77
N ASP A 102 -3.21 5.06 17.50
CA ASP A 102 -4.54 5.05 16.86
C ASP A 102 -4.97 3.64 16.38
N THR A 103 -4.00 2.76 16.13
CA THR A 103 -4.13 1.42 15.54
C THR A 103 -3.21 0.42 16.20
#